data_AF-A0A430RI69-F1
#
_entry.id   AF-A0A430RI69-F1
#
_cell.length_a   1.000
_cell.length_b   1.000
_cell.length_c   1.000
_cell.angle_alpha   90.00
_cell.angle_beta   90.00
_cell.angle_gamma   90.00
#
_symmetry.space_group_name_H-M   'P 1'
#
loop_
_entity.id
_entity.type
_entity.pdbx_description
1 polymer ?
#
loop_
_entity_poly.entity_id
_entity_poly.type
_entity_poly.pdbx_seq_one_letter_code
_entity_poly.pdbx_strand_id
1 'polypeptide(L)'
;MRALPHPHIPAFASEGGVLRAEGLRSYLLELREAYTAYAPVPSVTLYVLSEGDWRALVPYPYGLAFQRSEGGRLSLFAPLTYPERLLHRFREVLLPLGPPPMEIPAFLDLNLGHEYAHALQVAWRLRTGARWLDEFFANYLFLLGLAKARPDLAESLLAFSRYLSRLEPERRSLSAYERRRGDLKSALWFQAQFTLKSREILERKGDGLLLAFLEAAPLDRKKGHRLLLELYLELKAWFAAFGLKGAPEAPPSPPPGP
;
A
#
# COMPACT_ATOMS: atom_id res chain seq x y z
N MET A 1 -17.41 -20.69 9.25
CA MET A 1 -16.88 -19.36 9.62
C MET A 1 -17.77 -18.72 10.70
N ARG A 2 -17.18 -17.99 11.65
CA ARG A 2 -17.88 -17.21 12.68
C ARG A 2 -17.95 -15.74 12.27
N ALA A 3 -19.15 -15.14 12.34
CA ALA A 3 -19.35 -13.73 12.11
C ALA A 3 -19.04 -12.91 13.38
N LEU A 4 -18.38 -11.77 13.21
CA LEU A 4 -18.04 -10.80 14.23
C LEU A 4 -18.60 -9.44 13.77
N PRO A 5 -19.86 -9.13 14.11
CA PRO A 5 -20.53 -7.93 13.62
C PRO A 5 -19.83 -6.67 14.12
N HIS A 6 -19.77 -5.65 13.26
CA HIS A 6 -19.34 -4.29 13.59
C HIS A 6 -19.85 -3.36 12.47
N PRO A 7 -20.33 -2.14 12.76
CA PRO A 7 -20.87 -1.25 11.73
C PRO A 7 -19.84 -0.86 10.66
N HIS A 8 -18.58 -0.68 11.06
CA HIS A 8 -17.54 -0.15 10.18
C HIS A 8 -16.57 -1.20 9.62
N ILE A 9 -16.30 -2.26 10.39
CA ILE A 9 -15.34 -3.31 10.01
C ILE A 9 -15.93 -4.67 10.44
N PRO A 10 -17.05 -5.11 9.84
CA PRO A 10 -17.57 -6.43 10.12
C PRO A 10 -16.52 -7.47 9.75
N ALA A 11 -16.36 -8.51 10.56
CA ALA A 11 -15.35 -9.53 10.32
C ALA A 11 -15.93 -10.95 10.26
N PHE A 12 -15.29 -11.82 9.49
CA PHE A 12 -15.57 -13.25 9.44
C PHE A 12 -14.28 -14.01 9.70
N ALA A 13 -14.32 -14.93 10.65
CA ALA A 13 -13.17 -15.74 11.04
C ALA A 13 -13.41 -17.23 10.75
N SER A 14 -12.41 -17.92 10.23
CA SER A 14 -12.38 -19.39 10.26
C SER A 14 -12.32 -19.90 11.70
N GLU A 15 -12.54 -21.21 11.88
CA GLU A 15 -12.38 -21.88 13.17
C GLU A 15 -11.00 -21.58 13.79
N GLY A 16 -10.97 -21.30 15.10
CA GLY A 16 -9.76 -20.86 15.82
C GLY A 16 -9.30 -19.42 15.54
N GLY A 17 -9.92 -18.69 14.60
CA GLY A 17 -9.46 -17.38 14.15
C GLY A 17 -10.04 -16.14 14.82
N VAL A 18 -10.89 -16.31 15.84
CA VAL A 18 -11.64 -15.19 16.44
C VAL A 18 -10.71 -14.13 17.02
N LEU A 19 -9.75 -14.53 17.87
CA LEU A 19 -8.83 -13.59 18.52
C LEU A 19 -7.97 -12.83 17.49
N ARG A 20 -7.50 -13.53 16.45
CA ARG A 20 -6.74 -12.90 15.36
C ARG A 20 -7.60 -11.89 14.59
N ALA A 21 -8.84 -12.25 14.28
CA ALA A 21 -9.77 -11.34 13.61
C ALA A 21 -10.11 -10.12 14.46
N GLU A 22 -10.25 -10.28 15.78
CA GLU A 22 -10.46 -9.16 16.69
C GLU A 22 -9.24 -8.22 16.75
N GLY A 23 -8.02 -8.77 16.85
CA GLY A 23 -6.80 -7.98 16.85
C GLY A 23 -6.61 -7.18 15.55
N LEU A 24 -6.75 -7.85 14.40
CA LEU A 24 -6.66 -7.17 13.09
C LEU A 24 -7.79 -6.16 12.90
N ARG A 25 -9.01 -6.46 13.36
CA ARG A 25 -10.14 -5.51 13.31
C ARG A 25 -9.88 -4.28 14.19
N SER A 26 -9.37 -4.46 15.41
CA SER A 26 -9.03 -3.32 16.30
C SER A 26 -8.02 -2.40 15.64
N TYR A 27 -6.96 -2.99 15.09
CA TYR A 27 -5.94 -2.24 14.34
C TYR A 27 -6.54 -1.43 13.17
N LEU A 28 -7.44 -2.03 12.38
CA LEU A 28 -8.11 -1.34 11.28
C LEU A 28 -9.08 -0.24 11.76
N LEU A 29 -9.72 -0.42 12.93
CA LEU A 29 -10.57 0.60 13.53
C LEU A 29 -9.76 1.81 14.00
N GLU A 30 -8.58 1.59 14.59
CA GLU A 30 -7.64 2.67 14.95
C GLU A 30 -7.25 3.47 13.69
N LEU A 31 -6.88 2.77 12.60
CA LEU A 31 -6.59 3.43 11.33
C LEU A 31 -7.79 4.20 10.78
N ARG A 32 -8.99 3.63 10.85
CA ARG A 32 -10.21 4.28 10.37
C ARG A 32 -10.39 5.66 10.98
N GLU A 33 -10.20 5.79 12.30
CA GLU A 33 -10.39 7.07 12.99
C GLU A 33 -9.45 8.17 12.49
N ALA A 34 -8.25 7.81 12.02
CA ALA A 34 -7.35 8.79 11.39
C ALA A 34 -7.92 9.39 10.09
N TYR A 35 -8.89 8.73 9.46
CA TYR A 35 -9.43 9.11 8.16
C TYR A 35 -10.79 9.78 8.18
N THR A 36 -11.55 9.66 9.28
CA THR A 36 -12.93 10.15 9.38
C THR A 36 -13.06 11.66 9.19
N ALA A 37 -11.99 12.40 9.47
CA ALA A 37 -11.91 13.85 9.27
C ALA A 37 -11.80 14.28 7.79
N TYR A 38 -11.37 13.39 6.88
CA TYR A 38 -11.13 13.76 5.48
C TYR A 38 -12.34 13.53 4.58
N ALA A 39 -12.97 12.36 4.72
CA ALA A 39 -14.11 11.96 3.91
C ALA A 39 -14.85 10.80 4.59
N PRO A 40 -16.14 10.57 4.28
CA PRO A 40 -16.88 9.42 4.78
C PRO A 40 -16.13 8.11 4.50
N VAL A 41 -15.87 7.34 5.56
CA VAL A 41 -15.21 6.03 5.45
C VAL A 41 -16.30 4.94 5.45
N PRO A 42 -16.52 4.25 4.30
CA PRO A 42 -17.52 3.20 4.22
C PRO A 42 -17.11 1.96 5.02
N SER A 43 -18.07 1.05 5.20
CA SER A 43 -17.81 -0.23 5.83
C SER A 43 -16.87 -1.10 4.97
N VAL A 44 -15.87 -1.72 5.60
CA VAL A 44 -14.92 -2.64 4.94
C VAL A 44 -14.94 -3.98 5.65
N THR A 45 -15.32 -5.04 4.95
CA THR A 45 -15.42 -6.38 5.57
C THR A 45 -14.06 -7.05 5.69
N LEU A 46 -13.70 -7.52 6.87
CA LEU A 46 -12.47 -8.29 7.10
C LEU A 46 -12.75 -9.80 7.09
N TYR A 47 -12.01 -10.55 6.29
CA TYR A 47 -12.01 -12.01 6.29
C TYR A 47 -10.67 -12.52 6.82
N VAL A 48 -10.70 -13.28 7.92
CA VAL A 48 -9.52 -13.95 8.48
C VAL A 48 -9.70 -15.45 8.32
N LEU A 49 -9.04 -16.02 7.31
CA LEU A 49 -9.41 -17.33 6.78
C LEU A 49 -8.31 -18.38 6.95
N SER A 50 -8.71 -19.62 7.24
CA SER A 50 -7.86 -20.79 7.03
C SER A 50 -7.59 -21.00 5.53
N GLU A 51 -6.62 -21.83 5.18
CA GLU A 51 -6.34 -22.12 3.76
C GLU A 51 -7.55 -22.76 3.04
N GLY A 52 -8.32 -23.59 3.75
CA GLY A 52 -9.54 -24.21 3.22
C GLY A 52 -10.62 -23.19 2.88
N ASP A 53 -11.00 -22.36 3.86
CA ASP A 53 -12.03 -21.32 3.66
C ASP A 53 -11.58 -20.27 2.64
N TRP A 54 -10.29 -19.94 2.59
CA TRP A 54 -9.73 -19.02 1.60
C TRP A 54 -9.92 -19.54 0.18
N ARG A 55 -9.53 -20.79 -0.08
CA ARG A 55 -9.67 -21.41 -1.42
C ARG A 55 -11.12 -21.55 -1.85
N ALA A 56 -12.05 -21.68 -0.90
CA ALA A 56 -13.48 -21.73 -1.18
C ALA A 56 -14.06 -20.36 -1.57
N LEU A 57 -13.46 -19.25 -1.13
CA LEU A 57 -14.00 -17.91 -1.33
C LEU A 57 -13.31 -17.11 -2.44
N VAL A 58 -12.00 -17.31 -2.65
CA VAL A 58 -11.22 -16.48 -3.56
C VAL A 58 -10.23 -17.31 -4.39
N PRO A 59 -9.96 -16.92 -5.64
CA PRO A 59 -9.06 -17.66 -6.53
C PRO A 59 -7.57 -17.37 -6.28
N TYR A 60 -7.25 -16.49 -5.33
CA TYR A 60 -5.86 -16.06 -5.07
C TYR A 60 -5.12 -17.07 -4.19
N PRO A 61 -3.78 -17.20 -4.32
CA PRO A 61 -2.99 -18.05 -3.44
C PRO A 61 -3.14 -17.66 -1.97
N TYR A 62 -3.23 -18.66 -1.08
CA TYR A 62 -3.27 -18.43 0.36
C TYR A 62 -1.93 -17.87 0.88
N GLY A 63 -1.99 -16.74 1.59
CA GLY A 63 -0.86 -16.21 2.36
C GLY A 63 -0.78 -14.70 2.45
N LEU A 64 -0.64 -13.98 1.34
CA LEU A 64 -0.53 -12.52 1.40
C LEU A 64 -1.92 -11.90 1.56
N ALA A 65 -2.03 -10.93 2.48
CA ALA A 65 -3.24 -10.15 2.61
C ALA A 65 -3.51 -9.36 1.31
N PHE A 66 -4.79 -9.13 1.00
CA PHE A 66 -5.16 -8.33 -0.16
C PHE A 66 -6.52 -7.66 0.01
N GLN A 67 -6.70 -6.57 -0.72
CA GLN A 67 -7.96 -5.86 -0.88
C GLN A 67 -8.74 -6.34 -2.12
N ARG A 68 -10.06 -6.48 -1.99
CA ARG A 68 -10.99 -6.74 -3.11
C ARG A 68 -12.19 -5.81 -3.04
N SER A 69 -12.57 -5.28 -4.21
CA SER A 69 -13.82 -4.53 -4.40
C SER A 69 -14.70 -5.26 -5.41
N GLU A 70 -15.95 -5.57 -5.03
CA GLU A 70 -16.89 -6.27 -5.89
C GLU A 70 -18.33 -5.89 -5.53
N GLY A 71 -19.14 -5.54 -6.54
CA GLY A 71 -20.55 -5.18 -6.32
C GLY A 71 -20.74 -4.02 -5.33
N GLY A 72 -19.80 -3.07 -5.27
CA GLY A 72 -19.80 -1.97 -4.29
C GLY A 72 -19.33 -2.34 -2.88
N ARG A 73 -19.10 -3.63 -2.60
CA ARG A 73 -18.55 -4.10 -1.31
C ARG A 73 -17.03 -4.00 -1.31
N LEU A 74 -16.48 -3.47 -0.22
CA LEU A 74 -15.05 -3.45 0.06
C LEU A 74 -14.71 -4.58 1.03
N SER A 75 -13.69 -5.37 0.71
CA SER A 75 -13.26 -6.50 1.53
C SER A 75 -11.76 -6.57 1.64
N LEU A 76 -11.28 -6.95 2.82
CA LEU A 76 -9.90 -7.29 3.10
C LEU A 76 -9.83 -8.77 3.46
N PHE A 77 -8.82 -9.45 2.95
CA PHE A 77 -8.56 -10.85 3.26
C PHE A 77 -7.20 -10.96 3.92
N ALA A 78 -7.13 -11.63 5.07
CA ALA A 78 -5.91 -11.94 5.78
C ALA A 78 -5.88 -13.45 6.09
N PRO A 79 -4.70 -14.10 6.05
CA PRO A 79 -4.62 -15.49 6.46
C PRO A 79 -4.81 -15.59 7.98
N LEU A 80 -5.46 -16.66 8.43
CA LEU A 80 -5.48 -17.11 9.81
C LEU A 80 -4.06 -17.41 10.32
N THR A 81 -3.23 -18.01 9.47
CA THR A 81 -1.82 -18.26 9.77
C THR A 81 -1.00 -18.05 8.51
N TYR A 82 0.08 -17.28 8.59
CA TYR A 82 0.97 -17.14 7.44
C TYR A 82 1.61 -18.49 7.12
N PRO A 83 1.49 -18.98 5.88
CA PRO A 83 2.01 -20.30 5.54
C PRO A 83 3.54 -20.26 5.54
N GLU A 84 4.18 -21.32 6.05
CA GLU A 84 5.65 -21.36 6.20
C GLU A 84 6.39 -21.12 4.88
N ARG A 85 5.86 -21.63 3.75
CA ARG A 85 6.39 -21.35 2.40
C ARG A 85 6.51 -19.85 2.08
N LEU A 86 5.60 -19.03 2.59
CA LEU A 86 5.62 -17.58 2.40
C LEU A 86 6.71 -16.97 3.28
N LEU A 87 6.73 -17.34 4.56
CA LEU A 87 7.72 -16.84 5.53
C LEU A 87 9.15 -17.22 5.10
N HIS A 88 9.35 -18.43 4.61
CA HIS A 88 10.61 -18.88 4.02
C HIS A 88 11.03 -18.00 2.84
N ARG A 89 10.15 -17.74 1.87
CA ARG A 89 10.46 -16.85 0.72
C ARG A 89 10.83 -15.43 1.17
N PHE A 90 10.18 -14.90 2.20
CA PHE A 90 10.59 -13.63 2.79
C PHE A 90 12.00 -13.75 3.38
N ARG A 91 12.28 -14.78 4.17
CA ARG A 91 13.62 -15.00 4.74
C ARG A 91 14.70 -15.10 3.66
N GLU A 92 14.44 -15.81 2.55
CA GLU A 92 15.38 -15.89 1.42
C GLU A 92 15.66 -14.51 0.79
N VAL A 93 14.61 -13.74 0.52
CA VAL A 93 14.76 -12.39 -0.08
C VAL A 93 15.49 -11.43 0.86
N LEU A 94 15.26 -11.55 2.16
CA LEU A 94 15.83 -10.66 3.18
C LEU A 94 17.21 -11.11 3.67
N LEU A 95 17.64 -12.34 3.36
CA LEU A 95 18.91 -12.92 3.81
C LEU A 95 20.13 -12.00 3.56
N PRO A 96 20.28 -11.36 2.37
CA PRO A 96 21.43 -10.48 2.12
C PRO A 96 21.47 -9.22 2.97
N LEU A 97 20.35 -8.84 3.61
CA LEU A 97 20.23 -7.61 4.40
C LEU A 97 20.48 -7.82 5.90
N GLY A 98 20.58 -9.06 6.36
CA GLY A 98 20.73 -9.43 7.77
C GLY A 98 19.39 -9.64 8.48
N PRO A 99 19.32 -9.46 9.81
CA PRO A 99 18.06 -9.57 10.55
C PRO A 99 17.15 -8.36 10.27
N PRO A 100 15.84 -8.57 10.07
CA PRO A 100 14.89 -7.47 9.90
C PRO A 100 14.64 -6.74 11.23
N PRO A 101 14.22 -5.47 11.21
CA PRO A 101 13.96 -4.69 12.42
C PRO A 101 12.67 -5.11 13.16
N MET A 102 11.85 -5.97 12.57
CA MET A 102 10.71 -6.60 13.21
C MET A 102 10.46 -8.00 12.61
N GLU A 103 9.69 -8.82 13.31
CA GLU A 103 9.30 -10.14 12.83
C GLU A 103 8.48 -10.07 11.53
N ILE A 104 8.76 -10.97 10.58
CA ILE A 104 8.09 -11.00 9.27
C ILE A 104 6.56 -11.11 9.42
N PRO A 105 5.99 -11.99 10.27
CA PRO A 105 4.54 -12.03 10.49
C PRO A 105 3.96 -10.71 10.99
N ALA A 106 4.68 -10.00 11.87
CA ALA A 106 4.23 -8.71 12.39
C ALA A 106 4.26 -7.63 11.30
N PHE A 107 5.28 -7.63 10.43
CA PHE A 107 5.31 -6.75 9.25
C PHE A 107 4.15 -7.05 8.30
N LEU A 108 3.84 -8.33 8.06
CA LEU A 108 2.73 -8.72 7.19
C LEU A 108 1.36 -8.29 7.76
N ASP A 109 1.17 -8.41 9.09
CA ASP A 109 -0.04 -7.92 9.76
C ASP A 109 -0.14 -6.39 9.70
N LEU A 110 0.98 -5.68 9.92
CA LEU A 110 1.06 -4.23 9.76
C LEU A 110 0.70 -3.81 8.32
N ASN A 111 1.13 -4.59 7.32
CA ASN A 111 0.85 -4.30 5.92
C ASN A 111 -0.65 -4.44 5.54
N LEU A 112 -1.50 -4.99 6.41
CA LEU A 112 -2.95 -4.95 6.22
C LEU A 112 -3.48 -3.50 6.14
N GLY A 113 -2.79 -2.54 6.77
CA GLY A 113 -3.11 -1.12 6.65
C GLY A 113 -2.90 -0.56 5.23
N HIS A 114 -1.94 -1.10 4.47
CA HIS A 114 -1.76 -0.78 3.04
C HIS A 114 -2.95 -1.26 2.20
N GLU A 115 -3.42 -2.48 2.46
CA GLU A 115 -4.62 -3.02 1.80
C GLU A 115 -5.87 -2.22 2.18
N TYR A 116 -5.97 -1.77 3.43
CA TYR A 116 -7.04 -0.85 3.85
C TYR A 116 -6.97 0.49 3.11
N ALA A 117 -5.77 1.04 2.89
CA ALA A 117 -5.58 2.25 2.09
C ALA A 117 -6.07 2.07 0.64
N HIS A 118 -5.87 0.90 0.03
CA HIS A 118 -6.47 0.60 -1.27
C HIS A 118 -8.01 0.62 -1.24
N ALA A 119 -8.62 0.12 -0.15
CA ALA A 119 -10.07 0.18 0.01
C ALA A 119 -10.57 1.64 0.08
N LEU A 120 -9.83 2.51 0.79
CA LEU A 120 -10.13 3.95 0.85
C LEU A 120 -9.99 4.62 -0.52
N GLN A 121 -8.97 4.27 -1.31
CA GLN A 121 -8.85 4.80 -2.67
C GLN A 121 -10.05 4.44 -3.55
N VAL A 122 -10.59 3.23 -3.41
CA VAL A 122 -11.81 2.84 -4.15
C VAL A 122 -13.01 3.63 -3.64
N ALA A 123 -13.19 3.70 -2.31
CA ALA A 123 -14.28 4.41 -1.67
C ALA A 123 -14.37 5.88 -2.10
N TRP A 124 -13.22 6.55 -2.12
CA TRP A 124 -13.09 7.98 -2.41
C TRP A 124 -12.84 8.28 -3.89
N ARG A 125 -12.91 7.27 -4.77
CA ARG A 125 -12.70 7.40 -6.22
C ARG A 125 -11.33 8.01 -6.58
N LEU A 126 -10.30 7.64 -5.81
CA LEU A 126 -8.92 8.09 -5.97
C LEU A 126 -8.06 7.11 -6.79
N ARG A 127 -8.62 5.95 -7.17
CA ARG A 127 -7.95 5.01 -8.09
C ARG A 127 -7.76 5.69 -9.45
N THR A 128 -6.52 5.71 -9.92
CA THR A 128 -6.12 6.38 -11.16
C THR A 128 -6.04 5.42 -12.35
N GLY A 129 -5.99 4.11 -12.07
CA GLY A 129 -5.78 3.07 -13.09
C GLY A 129 -4.32 2.92 -13.52
N ALA A 130 -3.40 3.73 -12.99
CA ALA A 130 -1.96 3.50 -13.08
C ALA A 130 -1.50 2.75 -11.84
N ARG A 131 -1.01 1.52 -12.01
CA ARG A 131 -0.68 0.64 -10.88
C ARG A 131 0.32 1.30 -9.94
N TRP A 132 1.41 1.85 -10.48
CA TRP A 132 2.42 2.47 -9.63
C TRP A 132 1.89 3.66 -8.81
N LEU A 133 0.98 4.46 -9.38
CA LEU A 133 0.44 5.65 -8.74
C LEU A 133 -0.54 5.26 -7.64
N ASP A 134 -1.36 4.26 -7.91
CA ASP A 134 -2.28 3.69 -6.93
C ASP A 134 -1.51 3.07 -5.75
N GLU A 135 -0.39 2.38 -6.01
CA GLU A 135 0.47 1.78 -4.98
C GLU A 135 1.25 2.83 -4.18
N PHE A 136 1.79 3.84 -4.85
CA PHE A 136 2.42 4.99 -4.22
C PHE A 136 1.46 5.70 -3.27
N PHE A 137 0.26 6.00 -3.75
CA PHE A 137 -0.72 6.72 -2.95
C PHE A 137 -1.31 5.85 -1.83
N ALA A 138 -1.36 4.53 -1.99
CA ALA A 138 -1.74 3.64 -0.90
C ALA A 138 -0.68 3.60 0.21
N ASN A 139 0.60 3.59 -0.15
CA ASN A 139 1.70 3.75 0.82
C ASN A 139 1.66 5.10 1.54
N TYR A 140 1.31 6.17 0.83
CA TYR A 140 1.12 7.50 1.41
C TYR A 140 -0.03 7.52 2.43
N LEU A 141 -1.20 7.03 2.04
CA LEU A 141 -2.36 6.93 2.94
C LEU A 141 -2.02 6.07 4.14
N PHE A 142 -1.44 4.89 3.91
CA PHE A 142 -1.05 3.96 4.96
C PHE A 142 -0.14 4.60 6.01
N LEU A 143 0.92 5.30 5.57
CA LEU A 143 1.82 6.00 6.48
C LEU A 143 1.10 7.17 7.20
N LEU A 144 0.25 7.93 6.51
CA LEU A 144 -0.55 9.01 7.11
C LEU A 144 -1.46 8.48 8.23
N GLY A 145 -2.19 7.39 7.97
CA GLY A 145 -3.08 6.77 8.95
C GLY A 145 -2.32 6.24 10.15
N LEU A 146 -1.19 5.56 9.94
CA LEU A 146 -0.33 5.11 11.03
C LEU A 146 0.24 6.28 11.82
N ALA A 147 0.77 7.31 11.17
CA ALA A 147 1.38 8.46 11.86
C ALA A 147 0.38 9.19 12.78
N LYS A 148 -0.92 9.16 12.44
CA LYS A 148 -1.99 9.75 13.27
C LYS A 148 -2.50 8.81 14.36
N ALA A 149 -2.74 7.54 14.03
CA ALA A 149 -3.37 6.59 14.95
C ALA A 149 -2.34 5.91 15.87
N ARG A 150 -1.18 5.53 15.32
CA ARG A 150 -0.16 4.68 15.94
C ARG A 150 1.26 5.09 15.51
N PRO A 151 1.78 6.23 16.02
CA PRO A 151 3.11 6.73 15.66
C PRO A 151 4.25 5.72 15.89
N ASP A 152 4.11 4.85 16.90
CA ASP A 152 5.02 3.75 17.20
C ASP A 152 5.13 2.74 16.03
N LEU A 153 3.99 2.39 15.44
CA LEU A 153 3.93 1.50 14.29
C LEU A 153 4.36 2.22 13.00
N ALA A 154 4.13 3.53 12.90
CA ALA A 154 4.66 4.33 11.79
C ALA A 154 6.19 4.31 11.78
N GLU A 155 6.85 4.50 12.92
CA GLU A 155 8.31 4.40 13.02
C GLU A 155 8.82 2.99 12.73
N SER A 156 8.09 1.96 13.17
CA SER A 156 8.41 0.56 12.84
C SER A 156 8.33 0.30 11.34
N LEU A 157 7.27 0.79 10.67
CA LEU A 157 7.13 0.72 9.21
C LEU A 157 8.28 1.45 8.50
N LEU A 158 8.66 2.64 8.98
CA LEU A 158 9.75 3.42 8.39
C LEU A 158 11.11 2.75 8.59
N ALA A 159 11.36 2.14 9.75
CA ALA A 159 12.57 1.35 9.99
C ALA A 159 12.64 0.14 9.05
N PHE A 160 11.53 -0.58 8.89
CA PHE A 160 11.44 -1.69 7.95
C PHE A 160 11.59 -1.24 6.50
N SER A 161 11.04 -0.07 6.14
CA SER A 161 11.18 0.50 4.79
C SER A 161 12.62 0.91 4.50
N ARG A 162 13.33 1.52 5.45
CA ARG A 162 14.78 1.79 5.34
C ARG A 162 15.59 0.50 5.19
N TYR A 163 15.17 -0.56 5.87
CA TYR A 163 15.79 -1.87 5.74
C TYR A 163 15.59 -2.45 4.32
N LEU A 164 14.35 -2.49 3.83
CA LEU A 164 13.96 -3.01 2.52
C LEU A 164 14.47 -2.18 1.34
N SER A 165 14.68 -0.87 1.50
CA SER A 165 15.18 -0.01 0.42
C SER A 165 16.60 -0.38 -0.05
N ARG A 166 17.34 -1.14 0.77
CA ARG A 166 18.66 -1.70 0.46
C ARG A 166 18.60 -2.96 -0.41
N LEU A 167 17.41 -3.51 -0.69
CA LEU A 167 17.26 -4.59 -1.66
C LEU A 167 17.71 -4.12 -3.05
N GLU A 168 18.32 -5.03 -3.80
CA GLU A 168 18.79 -4.75 -5.16
C GLU A 168 18.02 -5.60 -6.20
N PRO A 169 16.78 -5.23 -6.55
CA PRO A 169 16.04 -5.98 -7.58
C PRO A 169 16.69 -5.77 -8.96
N GLU A 170 16.57 -6.78 -9.83
CA GLU A 170 17.08 -6.72 -11.21
C GLU A 170 16.43 -5.61 -12.03
N ARG A 171 15.15 -5.28 -11.73
CA ARG A 171 14.39 -4.25 -12.43
C ARG A 171 13.88 -3.19 -11.46
N ARG A 172 14.44 -1.99 -11.57
CA ARG A 172 14.04 -0.80 -10.78
C ARG A 172 13.13 0.16 -11.53
N SER A 173 12.61 -0.23 -12.71
CA SER A 173 11.84 0.70 -13.55
C SER A 173 10.34 0.65 -13.30
N LEU A 174 9.67 1.81 -13.18
CA LEU A 174 8.22 1.90 -13.02
C LEU A 174 7.46 1.38 -14.25
N SER A 175 8.03 1.52 -15.45
CA SER A 175 7.46 0.95 -16.67
C SER A 175 7.42 -0.58 -16.67
N ALA A 176 8.35 -1.24 -15.98
CA ALA A 176 8.32 -2.69 -15.78
C ALA A 176 7.29 -3.08 -14.70
N TYR A 177 7.21 -2.30 -13.63
CA TYR A 177 6.23 -2.48 -12.55
C TYR A 177 4.78 -2.41 -13.05
N GLU A 178 4.52 -1.49 -14.00
CA GLU A 178 3.20 -1.36 -14.63
C GLU A 178 2.82 -2.60 -15.45
N ARG A 179 3.77 -3.13 -16.24
CA ARG A 179 3.53 -4.23 -17.19
C ARG A 179 3.40 -5.60 -16.52
N ARG A 180 4.13 -5.87 -15.43
CA ARG A 180 4.09 -7.16 -14.73
C ARG A 180 4.21 -6.95 -13.23
N ARG A 181 3.42 -7.69 -12.44
CA ARG A 181 3.74 -7.87 -11.02
C ARG A 181 5.13 -8.50 -10.98
N GLY A 182 6.12 -7.74 -10.52
CA GLY A 182 7.50 -8.21 -10.39
C GLY A 182 7.62 -9.37 -9.41
N ASP A 183 8.84 -9.78 -9.13
CA ASP A 183 9.11 -10.72 -8.05
C ASP A 183 8.90 -10.07 -6.66
N LEU A 184 8.92 -10.90 -5.62
CA LEU A 184 8.74 -10.45 -4.23
C LEU A 184 9.78 -9.37 -3.85
N LYS A 185 11.03 -9.54 -4.27
CA LYS A 185 12.13 -8.60 -4.01
C LYS A 185 11.83 -7.22 -4.59
N SER A 186 11.37 -7.16 -5.84
CA SER A 186 10.98 -5.91 -6.50
C SER A 186 9.77 -5.28 -5.81
N ALA A 187 8.75 -6.06 -5.46
CA ALA A 187 7.56 -5.56 -4.78
C ALA A 187 7.91 -4.92 -3.42
N LEU A 188 8.72 -5.60 -2.60
CA LEU A 188 9.18 -5.08 -1.30
C LEU A 188 10.04 -3.82 -1.46
N TRP A 189 10.92 -3.79 -2.46
CA TRP A 189 11.75 -2.62 -2.74
C TRP A 189 10.90 -1.42 -3.18
N PHE A 190 9.94 -1.59 -4.10
CA PHE A 190 9.06 -0.51 -4.53
C PHE A 190 8.19 0.00 -3.38
N GLN A 191 7.61 -0.90 -2.58
CA GLN A 191 6.84 -0.53 -1.39
C GLN A 191 7.69 0.35 -0.47
N ALA A 192 8.93 -0.06 -0.17
CA ALA A 192 9.86 0.71 0.65
C ALA A 192 10.19 2.09 0.07
N GLN A 193 10.50 2.17 -1.22
CA GLN A 193 10.79 3.45 -1.89
C GLN A 193 9.58 4.39 -1.83
N PHE A 194 8.37 3.85 -2.03
CA PHE A 194 7.13 4.61 -1.96
C PHE A 194 6.85 5.09 -0.54
N THR A 195 6.97 4.22 0.48
CA THR A 195 6.77 4.61 1.88
C THR A 195 7.77 5.71 2.30
N LEU A 196 9.05 5.58 1.95
CA LEU A 196 10.07 6.57 2.29
C LEU A 196 9.81 7.92 1.60
N LYS A 197 9.39 7.90 0.33
CA LYS A 197 9.02 9.14 -0.35
C LYS A 197 7.75 9.76 0.22
N SER A 198 6.77 8.94 0.62
CA SER A 198 5.57 9.41 1.31
C SER A 198 5.90 10.12 2.62
N ARG A 199 6.91 9.65 3.37
CA ARG A 199 7.41 10.34 4.56
C ARG A 199 7.87 11.76 4.24
N GLU A 200 8.71 11.92 3.22
CA GLU A 200 9.20 13.26 2.81
C GLU A 200 8.05 14.20 2.43
N ILE A 201 7.01 13.68 1.77
CA ILE A 201 5.82 14.44 1.40
C ILE A 201 5.04 14.88 2.64
N LEU A 202 4.82 13.96 3.58
CA LEU A 202 4.12 14.23 4.84
C LEU A 202 4.87 15.25 5.70
N GLU A 203 6.19 15.14 5.80
CA GLU A 203 7.02 16.10 6.56
C GLU A 203 6.96 17.51 5.96
N ARG A 204 6.79 17.64 4.63
CA ARG A 204 6.76 18.95 3.94
C ARG A 204 5.40 19.64 4.01
N LYS A 205 4.31 18.92 3.75
CA LYS A 205 2.97 19.52 3.57
C LYS A 205 1.86 18.78 4.33
N GLY A 206 2.22 17.92 5.27
CA GLY A 206 1.25 17.13 6.03
C GLY A 206 0.34 16.33 5.11
N ASP A 207 -0.97 16.43 5.34
CA ASP A 207 -2.02 15.74 4.60
C ASP A 207 -2.46 16.43 3.29
N GLY A 208 -1.76 17.48 2.85
CA GLY A 208 -2.13 18.28 1.68
C GLY A 208 -2.32 17.49 0.38
N LEU A 209 -1.55 16.41 0.16
CA LEU A 209 -1.73 15.55 -1.01
C LEU A 209 -3.09 14.84 -0.98
N LEU A 210 -3.55 14.37 0.19
CA LEU A 210 -4.86 13.73 0.33
C LEU A 210 -5.98 14.73 0.05
N LEU A 211 -5.90 15.92 0.64
CA LEU A 211 -6.90 16.97 0.47
C LEU A 211 -7.05 17.35 -1.01
N ALA A 212 -5.93 17.59 -1.71
CA ALA A 212 -5.95 17.90 -3.12
C ALA A 212 -6.51 16.74 -3.98
N PHE A 213 -6.18 15.49 -3.65
CA PHE A 213 -6.69 14.32 -4.36
C PHE A 213 -8.21 14.14 -4.16
N LEU A 214 -8.72 14.41 -2.95
CA LEU A 214 -10.14 14.38 -2.64
C LEU A 214 -10.91 15.48 -3.38
N GLU A 215 -10.38 16.71 -3.39
CA GLU A 215 -10.97 17.83 -4.15
C GLU A 215 -11.00 17.53 -5.65
N ALA A 216 -9.97 16.85 -6.15
CA ALA A 216 -9.85 16.44 -7.54
C ALA A 216 -10.56 15.12 -7.87
N ALA A 217 -11.22 14.42 -6.95
CA ALA A 217 -11.88 13.16 -7.24
C ALA A 217 -13.08 13.36 -8.21
N PRO A 218 -13.38 12.41 -9.11
CA PRO A 218 -12.65 11.18 -9.37
C PRO A 218 -11.33 11.45 -10.11
N LEU A 219 -10.32 10.63 -9.81
CA LEU A 219 -9.04 10.68 -10.49
C LEU A 219 -8.99 9.75 -11.69
N ASP A 220 -8.18 10.15 -12.66
CA ASP A 220 -7.68 9.28 -13.73
C ASP A 220 -6.14 9.37 -13.75
N ARG A 221 -5.49 8.52 -14.56
CA ARG A 221 -4.03 8.49 -14.68
C ARG A 221 -3.42 9.86 -14.98
N LYS A 222 -3.99 10.62 -15.92
CA LYS A 222 -3.44 11.92 -16.34
C LYS A 222 -3.67 12.97 -15.26
N LYS A 223 -4.88 13.03 -14.68
CA LYS A 223 -5.26 13.96 -13.63
C LYS A 223 -4.45 13.74 -12.36
N GLY A 224 -4.37 12.50 -11.88
CA GLY A 224 -3.61 12.15 -10.67
C GLY A 224 -2.11 12.41 -10.82
N HIS A 225 -1.52 12.01 -11.95
CA HIS A 225 -0.09 12.26 -12.20
C HIS A 225 0.24 13.75 -12.31
N ARG A 226 -0.58 14.52 -13.04
CA ARG A 226 -0.38 15.97 -13.17
C ARG A 226 -0.48 16.66 -11.81
N LEU A 227 -1.53 16.38 -11.04
CA LEU A 227 -1.74 16.99 -9.73
C LEU A 227 -0.58 16.68 -8.77
N LEU A 228 -0.08 15.43 -8.78
CA LEU A 228 1.08 15.04 -7.99
C LEU A 228 2.33 15.87 -8.34
N LEU A 229 2.59 16.08 -9.62
CA LEU A 229 3.76 16.85 -10.08
C LEU A 229 3.60 18.36 -9.91
N GLU A 230 2.38 18.90 -9.95
CA GLU A 230 2.09 20.31 -9.65
C GLU A 230 2.33 20.63 -8.17
N LEU A 231 1.97 19.70 -7.28
CA LEU A 231 2.14 19.87 -5.84
C LEU A 231 3.59 19.63 -5.37
N TYR A 232 4.32 18.75 -6.06
CA TYR A 232 5.68 18.29 -5.72
C TYR A 232 6.53 18.11 -6.99
N LEU A 233 7.07 19.22 -7.50
CA LEU A 233 7.84 19.26 -8.75
C LEU A 233 9.10 18.36 -8.70
N GLU A 234 9.71 18.21 -7.53
CA GLU A 234 10.88 17.36 -7.28
C GLU A 234 10.63 15.88 -7.59
N LEU A 235 9.37 15.45 -7.55
CA LEU A 235 9.01 14.08 -7.89
C LEU A 235 9.32 13.76 -9.35
N LYS A 236 9.41 14.75 -10.25
CA LYS A 236 9.85 14.54 -11.63
C LYS A 236 11.24 13.87 -11.68
N ALA A 237 12.19 14.41 -10.93
CA ALA A 237 13.55 13.88 -10.87
C ALA A 237 13.59 12.51 -10.20
N TRP A 238 12.79 12.35 -9.13
CA TRP A 238 12.69 11.07 -8.43
C TRP A 238 12.09 9.97 -9.33
N PHE A 239 11.01 10.24 -10.06
CA PHE A 239 10.42 9.29 -11.03
C PHE A 239 11.35 8.98 -12.20
N ALA A 240 12.14 9.96 -12.67
CA ALA A 240 13.14 9.75 -13.70
C ALA A 240 14.20 8.71 -13.27
N ALA A 241 14.54 8.65 -11.99
CA ALA A 241 15.47 7.63 -11.45
C ALA A 241 14.92 6.19 -11.58
N PHE A 242 13.61 6.01 -11.72
CA PHE A 242 12.97 4.73 -12.03
C PHE A 242 12.67 4.55 -13.53
N GLY A 243 13.36 5.29 -14.41
CA GLY A 243 13.24 5.12 -15.86
C GLY A 243 11.88 5.50 -16.46
N LEU A 244 11.09 6.35 -15.80
CA LEU A 244 9.95 7.02 -16.44
C LEU A 244 10.49 8.15 -17.33
N LYS A 245 10.63 7.88 -18.64
CA LYS A 245 10.73 8.95 -19.64
C LYS A 245 9.32 9.47 -19.92
N GLY A 246 9.00 10.68 -19.42
CA GLY A 246 7.65 11.23 -19.54
C GLY A 246 7.41 12.58 -18.86
N ALA A 247 8.42 13.44 -18.75
CA ALA A 247 8.19 14.89 -18.75
C ALA A 247 8.16 15.35 -20.22
N PRO A 248 7.33 16.32 -20.64
CA PRO A 248 7.44 16.89 -21.97
C PRO A 248 8.89 17.36 -22.15
N GLU A 249 9.56 16.83 -23.16
CA GLU A 249 10.93 17.19 -23.51
C GLU A 249 11.00 18.72 -23.64
N ALA A 250 11.96 19.33 -22.94
CA ALA A 250 12.34 20.70 -23.26
C ALA A 250 12.68 20.76 -24.76
N PRO A 251 12.33 21.85 -25.47
CA PRO A 251 12.58 21.93 -26.90
C PRO A 251 14.07 21.68 -27.18
N PRO A 252 14.40 20.93 -28.25
CA PRO A 252 15.78 20.59 -28.55
C PRO A 252 16.62 21.86 -28.68
N SER A 253 17.83 21.81 -28.10
CA SER A 253 18.80 22.89 -28.27
C SER A 253 19.03 23.16 -29.76
N PRO A 254 19.12 24.43 -30.18
CA PRO A 254 19.30 24.75 -31.58
C PRO A 254 20.61 24.13 -32.08
N PRO A 255 20.65 23.68 -33.34
CA PRO A 255 21.87 23.12 -33.90
C PRO A 255 22.99 24.15 -33.86
N PRO A 256 24.25 23.73 -33.62
CA PRO A 256 25.37 24.65 -33.69
C PRO A 256 25.40 25.25 -35.11
N GLY A 257 25.39 26.58 -35.17
CA GLY A 257 25.55 27.36 -36.40
C GLY A 257 26.93 27.15 -37.03
N PRO A 258 27.10 27.62 -38.28
CA PRO A 258 28.11 27.16 -39.24
C PRO A 258 29.56 27.33 -38.78
#